data_AF-A0A843JSL8-F1
#
_entry.id   AF-A0A843JSL8-F1
#
_cell.length_a   1.000
_cell.length_b   1.000
_cell.length_c   1.000
_cell.angle_alpha   90.00
_cell.angle_beta   90.00
_cell.angle_gamma   90.00
#
_symmetry.space_group_name_H-M   'P 1'
#
loop_
_entity.id
_entity.type
_entity.pdbx_description
1 polymer ?
#
loop_
_entity_poly.entity_id
_entity_poly.type
_entity_poly.pdbx_seq_one_letter_code
_entity_poly.pdbx_strand_id
1 'polypeptide(L)'
;MQYPMVIEGRFISRPNRFIAIVDIDGTETRCHVKNTGRCRELLVKGARVYLSVPENPDRSTAYDLVAVMKGNKLINMDSQIPNAAVAESLKTIPMFSRVTDIRREYTYGNSRIDIYAEDDGNRYLIEVKGVTLEDDGVVRFPDAPTERGVKHVRELIASMKDGYVPCLLFVIQMDDVRYFEPNRATDPEFADALREAEEAGVKILAYTCEVTPDSMTLKEPVEVRI
;
A
#
# COMPACT_ATOMS: atom_id res chain seq x y z
N MET A 1 -12.88 -0.88 -0.99
CA MET A 1 -13.00 -0.88 0.49
C MET A 1 -13.63 0.42 1.00
N GLN A 2 -14.50 0.33 2.02
CA GLN A 2 -15.22 1.46 2.64
C GLN A 2 -14.97 1.51 4.16
N TYR A 3 -14.61 2.67 4.70
CA TYR A 3 -14.48 2.92 6.14
C TYR A 3 -15.83 3.33 6.75
N PRO A 4 -16.15 2.86 7.97
CA PRO A 4 -17.30 3.35 8.71
C PRO A 4 -17.01 4.73 9.29
N MET A 5 -18.03 5.60 9.24
CA MET A 5 -18.11 6.92 9.91
C MET A 5 -16.79 7.68 9.94
N VAL A 6 -16.50 8.41 8.86
CA VAL A 6 -15.28 9.21 8.78
C VAL A 6 -15.53 10.65 9.21
N ILE A 7 -14.66 11.15 10.09
CA ILE A 7 -14.64 12.53 10.54
C ILE A 7 -13.33 13.22 10.14
N GLU A 8 -13.38 14.54 9.97
CA GLU A 8 -12.23 15.36 9.66
C GLU A 8 -11.55 15.87 10.95
N GLY A 9 -10.23 16.03 10.92
CA GLY A 9 -9.48 16.72 11.96
C GLY A 9 -8.24 17.44 11.43
N ARG A 10 -7.46 18.02 12.36
CA ARG A 10 -6.16 18.65 12.07
C ARG A 10 -5.06 17.97 12.86
N PHE A 11 -4.06 17.44 12.15
CA PHE A 11 -2.94 16.75 12.79
C PHE A 11 -2.13 17.70 13.68
N ILE A 12 -1.86 17.32 14.93
CA ILE A 12 -1.05 18.10 15.88
C ILE A 12 0.35 17.50 16.00
N SER A 13 0.44 16.23 16.37
CA SER A 13 1.71 15.55 16.62
C SER A 13 1.60 14.04 16.52
N ARG A 14 2.74 13.36 16.35
CA ARG A 14 2.85 11.89 16.34
C ARG A 14 3.88 11.46 17.39
N PRO A 15 3.49 11.30 18.66
CA PRO A 15 4.43 11.00 19.74
C PRO A 15 5.15 9.65 19.56
N ASN A 16 4.56 8.70 18.84
CA ASN A 16 5.22 7.44 18.47
C ASN A 16 4.60 6.87 17.18
N ARG A 17 5.16 5.78 16.66
CA ARG A 17 4.73 5.20 15.37
C ARG A 17 3.26 4.75 15.31
N PHE A 18 2.58 4.57 16.44
CA PHE A 18 1.20 4.07 16.49
C PHE A 18 0.18 5.10 16.96
N ILE A 19 0.60 6.27 17.45
CA ILE A 19 -0.28 7.28 18.04
C ILE A 19 -0.07 8.62 17.36
N ALA A 20 -1.18 9.23 16.95
CA ALA A 20 -1.28 10.63 16.56
C ALA A 20 -2.19 11.38 17.54
N ILE A 21 -1.89 12.66 17.74
CA ILE A 21 -2.76 13.63 18.39
C ILE A 21 -3.36 14.49 17.29
N VAL A 22 -4.69 14.57 17.27
CA VAL A 22 -5.46 15.27 16.23
C VAL A 22 -6.45 16.19 16.91
N ASP A 23 -6.54 17.43 16.45
CA ASP A 23 -7.59 18.37 16.84
C ASP A 23 -8.88 18.03 16.09
N ILE A 24 -9.93 17.74 16.84
CA ILE A 24 -11.28 17.50 16.34
C ILE A 24 -12.18 18.52 17.03
N ASP A 25 -12.64 19.52 16.28
CA ASP A 25 -13.52 20.60 16.77
C ASP A 25 -13.01 21.30 18.05
N GLY A 26 -11.69 21.52 18.17
CA GLY A 26 -11.04 22.16 19.32
C GLY A 26 -10.63 21.20 20.44
N THR A 27 -10.83 19.89 20.26
CA THR A 27 -10.48 18.85 21.24
C THR A 27 -9.30 18.01 20.76
N GLU A 28 -8.21 18.01 21.53
CA GLU A 28 -7.07 17.12 21.28
C GLU A 28 -7.45 15.66 21.55
N THR A 29 -7.41 14.86 20.49
CA THR A 29 -7.85 13.47 20.50
C THR A 29 -6.73 12.52 20.12
N ARG A 30 -6.62 11.41 20.86
CA ARG A 30 -5.66 10.33 20.57
C ARG A 30 -6.22 9.38 19.52
N CYS A 31 -5.51 9.29 18.39
CA CYS A 31 -5.87 8.41 17.28
C CYS A 31 -4.76 7.37 17.04
N HIS A 32 -5.15 6.18 16.60
CA HIS A 32 -4.19 5.18 16.15
C HIS A 32 -3.74 5.47 14.71
N VAL A 33 -2.45 5.28 14.43
CA VAL A 33 -1.90 5.41 13.08
C VAL A 33 -1.71 4.01 12.49
N LYS A 34 -2.50 3.66 11.46
CA LYS A 34 -2.43 2.36 10.75
C LYS A 34 -1.29 2.27 9.74
N ASN A 35 -0.18 2.94 10.04
CA ASN A 35 1.02 2.96 9.21
C ASN A 35 2.26 2.99 10.11
N THR A 36 3.14 2.01 9.97
CA THR A 36 4.38 1.94 10.77
C THR A 36 5.55 2.69 10.13
N GLY A 37 5.38 3.15 8.89
CA GLY A 37 6.35 3.95 8.14
C GLY A 37 6.59 5.32 8.76
N ARG A 38 7.56 6.04 8.18
CA ARG A 38 8.00 7.33 8.75
C ARG A 38 6.93 8.41 8.62
N CYS A 39 6.18 8.40 7.52
CA CYS A 39 5.07 9.32 7.24
C CYS A 39 5.40 10.81 7.45
N ARG A 40 6.69 11.20 7.32
CA ARG A 40 7.16 12.55 7.72
C ARG A 40 6.60 13.66 6.86
N GLU A 41 6.45 13.39 5.57
CA GLU A 41 5.86 14.33 4.60
C GLU A 41 4.33 14.36 4.64
N LEU A 42 3.72 13.35 5.28
CA LEU A 42 2.28 13.17 5.35
C LEU A 42 1.73 13.82 6.62
N LEU A 43 2.33 13.48 7.77
CA LEU A 43 1.89 13.91 9.09
C LEU A 43 2.64 15.18 9.51
N VAL A 44 2.35 16.27 8.79
CA VAL A 44 2.86 17.63 9.06
C VAL A 44 1.84 18.36 9.94
N LYS A 45 2.32 19.11 10.96
CA LYS A 45 1.44 19.86 11.87
C LYS A 45 0.48 20.77 11.07
N GLY A 46 -0.81 20.67 11.39
CA GLY A 46 -1.89 21.37 10.70
C GLY A 46 -2.47 20.65 9.48
N ALA A 47 -1.88 19.53 9.05
CA ALA A 47 -2.43 18.75 7.93
C ALA A 47 -3.86 18.30 8.22
N ARG A 48 -4.73 18.41 7.21
CA ARG A 48 -6.08 17.85 7.26
C ARG A 48 -5.99 16.33 7.24
N VAL A 49 -6.59 15.68 8.22
CA VAL A 49 -6.63 14.22 8.35
C VAL A 49 -8.05 13.72 8.44
N TYR A 50 -8.23 12.47 8.07
CA TYR A 50 -9.51 11.77 8.13
C TYR A 50 -9.38 10.57 9.06
N LEU A 51 -10.37 10.45 9.94
CA LEU A 51 -10.38 9.54 11.05
C LEU A 51 -11.61 8.64 10.94
N SER A 52 -11.43 7.32 11.02
CA SER A 52 -12.52 6.35 11.08
C SER A 52 -12.78 5.90 12.52
N VAL A 53 -14.05 5.71 12.86
CA VAL A 53 -14.45 5.11 14.15
C VAL A 53 -14.22 3.60 14.06
N PRO A 54 -13.41 3.01 14.96
CA PRO A 54 -13.22 1.57 14.97
C PRO A 54 -14.50 0.84 15.40
N GLU A 55 -14.74 -0.34 14.83
CA GLU A 55 -15.89 -1.17 15.20
C GLU A 55 -15.79 -1.76 16.61
N ASN A 56 -14.57 -2.02 17.09
CA ASN A 56 -14.33 -2.59 18.40
C ASN A 56 -14.33 -1.50 19.50
N PRO A 57 -15.30 -1.49 20.42
CA PRO A 57 -15.40 -0.47 21.47
C PRO A 57 -14.32 -0.58 22.56
N ASP A 58 -13.63 -1.72 22.68
CA ASP A 58 -12.62 -1.97 23.73
C ASP A 58 -11.24 -1.37 23.40
N ARG A 59 -11.13 -0.61 22.30
CA ARG A 59 -9.87 -0.04 21.85
C ARG A 59 -9.43 1.13 22.73
N SER A 60 -8.11 1.21 22.96
CA SER A 60 -7.48 2.28 23.73
C SER A 60 -7.43 3.63 23.01
N THR A 61 -7.78 3.67 21.73
CA THR A 61 -7.85 4.88 20.89
C THR A 61 -9.22 5.00 20.28
N ALA A 62 -9.81 6.20 20.34
CA ALA A 62 -11.18 6.45 19.87
C ALA A 62 -11.31 6.42 18.35
N TYR A 63 -10.22 6.64 17.61
CA TYR A 63 -10.23 6.72 16.15
C TYR A 63 -8.98 6.11 15.52
N ASP A 64 -9.11 5.70 14.26
CA ASP A 64 -8.00 5.36 13.37
C ASP A 64 -7.77 6.48 12.35
N LEU A 65 -6.53 6.96 12.22
CA LEU A 65 -6.13 7.86 11.15
C LEU A 65 -5.96 7.04 9.86
N VAL A 66 -6.87 7.27 8.91
CA VAL A 66 -6.99 6.47 7.68
C VAL A 66 -6.55 7.21 6.43
N ALA A 67 -6.65 8.54 6.39
CA ALA A 67 -6.19 9.34 5.27
C ALA A 67 -5.71 10.73 5.70
N VAL A 68 -4.92 11.36 4.83
CA VAL A 68 -4.33 12.68 5.06
C VAL A 68 -4.23 13.47 3.76
N MET A 69 -4.41 14.79 3.85
CA MET A 69 -4.12 15.69 2.75
C MET A 69 -2.64 16.07 2.72
N LYS A 70 -2.01 15.90 1.56
CA LYS A 70 -0.71 16.48 1.23
C LYS A 70 -0.89 17.43 0.04
N GLY A 71 -0.87 18.73 0.31
CA GLY A 71 -1.27 19.72 -0.68
C GLY A 71 -2.72 19.50 -1.12
N ASN A 72 -2.94 19.24 -2.41
CA ASN A 72 -4.25 18.90 -2.98
C ASN A 72 -4.52 17.40 -3.08
N LYS A 73 -3.55 16.53 -2.73
CA LYS A 73 -3.68 15.08 -2.83
C LYS A 73 -4.25 14.50 -1.54
N LEU A 74 -5.25 13.64 -1.67
CA LEU A 74 -5.70 12.79 -0.58
C LEU A 74 -4.96 11.46 -0.65
N ILE A 75 -4.30 11.11 0.46
CA ILE A 75 -3.47 9.91 0.56
C ILE A 75 -4.09 9.00 1.61
N ASN A 76 -4.44 7.78 1.23
CA ASN A 76 -4.81 6.75 2.19
C ASN A 76 -3.54 6.28 2.90
N MET A 77 -3.56 6.29 4.23
CA MET A 77 -2.42 5.93 5.06
C MET A 77 -2.51 4.52 5.63
N ASP A 78 -3.65 3.86 5.49
CA ASP A 78 -3.87 2.55 6.09
C ASP A 78 -3.11 1.47 5.32
N SER A 79 -1.99 1.04 5.90
CA SER A 79 -1.09 0.05 5.30
C SER A 79 -1.70 -1.36 5.22
N GLN A 80 -2.87 -1.59 5.83
CA GLN A 80 -3.53 -2.90 5.83
C GLN A 80 -4.50 -3.08 4.66
N ILE A 81 -4.91 -2.00 4.00
CA ILE A 81 -5.92 -2.02 2.95
C ILE A 81 -5.41 -2.44 1.56
N PRO A 82 -4.17 -2.16 1.12
CA PRO A 82 -3.71 -2.48 -0.23
C PRO A 82 -4.03 -3.91 -0.68
N ASN A 83 -3.78 -4.92 0.16
CA ASN A 83 -4.10 -6.32 -0.18
C ASN A 83 -5.61 -6.51 -0.42
N ALA A 84 -6.46 -5.98 0.46
CA ALA A 84 -7.91 -6.05 0.29
C ALA A 84 -8.39 -5.34 -0.99
N ALA A 85 -7.87 -4.14 -1.26
CA ALA A 85 -8.22 -3.37 -2.45
C ALA A 85 -7.84 -4.11 -3.74
N VAL A 86 -6.67 -4.76 -3.77
CA VAL A 86 -6.24 -5.59 -4.89
C VAL A 86 -7.13 -6.82 -5.02
N ALA A 87 -7.42 -7.54 -3.93
CA ALA A 87 -8.26 -8.73 -3.99
C ALA A 87 -9.68 -8.43 -4.51
N GLU A 88 -10.26 -7.30 -4.10
CA GLU A 88 -11.57 -6.82 -4.58
C GLU A 88 -11.54 -6.39 -6.05
N SER A 89 -10.42 -5.82 -6.51
CA SER A 89 -10.30 -5.22 -7.85
C SER A 89 -9.49 -6.08 -8.82
N LEU A 90 -9.08 -7.30 -8.46
CA LEU A 90 -8.03 -8.01 -9.22
C LEU A 90 -8.40 -8.19 -10.70
N LYS A 91 -9.67 -8.50 -10.98
CA LYS A 91 -10.18 -8.69 -12.35
C LYS A 91 -10.27 -7.41 -13.19
N THR A 92 -10.12 -6.23 -12.60
CA THR A 92 -10.05 -4.97 -13.35
C THR A 92 -8.66 -4.76 -13.97
N ILE A 93 -7.64 -5.42 -13.44
CA ILE A 93 -6.29 -5.43 -14.02
C ILE A 93 -6.33 -6.35 -15.26
N PRO A 94 -5.97 -5.86 -16.47
CA PRO A 94 -6.11 -6.64 -17.70
C PRO A 94 -5.45 -8.03 -17.66
N MET A 95 -4.27 -8.13 -17.03
CA MET A 95 -3.53 -9.39 -16.84
C MET A 95 -4.33 -10.45 -16.06
N PHE A 96 -5.18 -10.03 -15.13
CA PHE A 96 -5.93 -10.94 -14.26
C PHE A 96 -7.43 -10.95 -14.59
N SER A 97 -7.85 -10.37 -15.72
CA SER A 97 -9.27 -10.24 -16.10
C SER A 97 -10.01 -11.58 -16.24
N ARG A 98 -9.27 -12.67 -16.46
CA ARG A 98 -9.81 -14.03 -16.66
C ARG A 98 -9.62 -14.97 -15.49
N VAL A 99 -9.05 -14.51 -14.37
CA VAL A 99 -8.84 -15.38 -13.20
C VAL A 99 -10.16 -15.90 -12.65
N THR A 100 -10.19 -17.18 -12.32
CA THR A 100 -11.36 -17.91 -11.84
C THR A 100 -11.22 -18.29 -10.37
N ASP A 101 -9.99 -18.47 -9.88
CA ASP A 101 -9.69 -18.70 -8.46
C ASP A 101 -8.83 -17.55 -7.92
N ILE A 102 -9.19 -17.05 -6.74
CA ILE A 102 -8.46 -16.00 -6.01
C ILE A 102 -8.44 -16.41 -4.54
N ARG A 103 -7.23 -16.60 -3.99
CA ARG A 103 -7.03 -16.96 -2.58
C ARG A 103 -6.10 -15.95 -1.95
N ARG A 104 -6.58 -15.28 -0.91
CA ARG A 104 -5.75 -14.35 -0.14
C ARG A 104 -4.85 -15.12 0.80
N GLU A 105 -3.72 -14.51 1.13
CA GLU A 105 -2.85 -14.94 2.22
C GLU A 105 -2.35 -16.39 2.05
N TYR A 106 -1.93 -16.72 0.83
CA TYR A 106 -1.57 -18.05 0.37
C TYR A 106 -0.18 -18.47 0.83
N THR A 107 -0.05 -19.69 1.37
CA THR A 107 1.24 -20.23 1.79
C THR A 107 2.00 -20.78 0.58
N TYR A 108 3.19 -20.23 0.33
CA TYR A 108 4.15 -20.77 -0.64
C TYR A 108 5.51 -20.93 0.04
N GLY A 109 6.07 -22.15 0.02
CA GLY A 109 7.30 -22.46 0.73
C GLY A 109 7.18 -22.17 2.23
N ASN A 110 8.01 -21.26 2.73
CA ASN A 110 8.04 -20.83 4.14
C ASN A 110 7.43 -19.43 4.36
N SER A 111 6.83 -18.84 3.33
CA SER A 111 6.27 -17.50 3.39
C SER A 111 4.79 -17.50 3.04
N ARG A 112 4.17 -16.35 3.32
CA ARG A 112 2.79 -16.07 3.03
C ARG A 112 2.76 -14.97 1.96
N ILE A 113 2.26 -15.32 0.79
CA ILE A 113 2.08 -14.41 -0.34
C ILE A 113 0.69 -13.78 -0.21
N ASP A 114 0.60 -12.49 -0.52
CA ASP A 114 -0.63 -11.72 -0.32
C ASP A 114 -1.82 -12.32 -1.10
N ILE A 115 -1.64 -12.68 -2.37
CA ILE A 115 -2.69 -13.25 -3.22
C ILE A 115 -2.14 -14.35 -4.13
N TYR A 116 -2.82 -15.49 -4.15
CA TYR A 116 -2.77 -16.47 -5.23
C TYR A 116 -3.94 -16.24 -6.17
N ALA A 117 -3.70 -16.32 -7.48
CA ALA A 117 -4.78 -16.34 -8.46
C ALA A 117 -4.50 -17.37 -9.56
N GLU A 118 -5.55 -17.87 -10.19
CA GLU A 118 -5.43 -18.88 -11.25
C GLU A 118 -6.39 -18.57 -12.40
N ASP A 119 -5.90 -18.71 -13.63
CA ASP A 119 -6.70 -18.78 -14.85
C ASP A 119 -6.31 -20.03 -15.68
N ASP A 120 -6.91 -20.17 -16.86
CA ASP A 120 -6.58 -21.27 -17.78
C ASP A 120 -5.13 -21.15 -18.28
N GLY A 121 -4.23 -21.83 -17.59
CA GLY A 121 -2.81 -21.96 -17.94
C GLY A 121 -1.83 -21.22 -17.04
N ASN A 122 -2.30 -20.34 -16.14
CA ASN A 122 -1.40 -19.58 -15.26
C ASN A 122 -1.78 -19.68 -13.79
N ARG A 123 -0.76 -19.82 -12.95
CA ARG A 123 -0.84 -19.72 -11.49
C ARG A 123 -0.04 -18.50 -11.06
N TYR A 124 -0.71 -17.46 -10.58
CA TYR A 124 -0.10 -16.21 -10.19
C TYR A 124 0.20 -16.20 -8.69
N LEU A 125 1.40 -15.75 -8.33
CA LEU A 125 1.74 -15.35 -6.97
C LEU A 125 1.93 -13.84 -6.96
N ILE A 126 1.03 -13.13 -6.29
CA ILE A 126 0.96 -11.68 -6.31
C ILE A 126 1.30 -11.15 -4.93
N GLU A 127 2.44 -10.47 -4.83
CA GLU A 127 2.85 -9.74 -3.65
C GLU A 127 2.45 -8.27 -3.78
N VAL A 128 1.80 -7.72 -2.76
CA VAL A 128 1.27 -6.35 -2.76
C VAL A 128 2.17 -5.44 -1.90
N LYS A 129 2.44 -4.23 -2.40
CA LYS A 129 3.21 -3.22 -1.67
C LYS A 129 2.45 -1.89 -1.69
N GLY A 130 2.07 -1.38 -0.52
CA GLY A 130 1.47 -0.05 -0.39
C GLY A 130 2.52 1.05 -0.59
N VAL A 131 2.19 2.06 -1.39
CA VAL A 131 3.06 3.19 -1.72
C VAL A 131 2.36 4.49 -1.34
N THR A 132 2.98 5.22 -0.40
CA THR A 132 2.47 6.50 0.12
C THR A 132 3.50 7.63 0.04
N LEU A 133 4.75 7.30 -0.25
CA LEU A 133 5.82 8.27 -0.46
C LEU A 133 5.71 8.85 -1.86
N GLU A 134 5.59 10.17 -1.92
CA GLU A 134 5.43 10.93 -3.16
C GLU A 134 6.32 12.18 -3.10
N ASP A 135 6.90 12.60 -4.21
CA ASP A 135 7.60 13.87 -4.30
C ASP A 135 7.52 14.39 -5.73
N ASP A 136 6.91 15.55 -5.91
CA ASP A 136 6.64 16.17 -7.22
C ASP A 136 5.97 15.19 -8.20
N GLY A 137 4.95 14.45 -7.76
CA GLY A 137 4.25 13.45 -8.56
C GLY A 137 5.04 12.17 -8.84
N VAL A 138 6.25 12.00 -8.31
CA VAL A 138 7.01 10.75 -8.39
C VAL A 138 6.77 9.93 -7.12
N VAL A 139 6.28 8.70 -7.27
CA VAL A 139 6.01 7.82 -6.13
C VAL A 139 7.09 6.77 -5.97
N ARG A 140 7.43 6.44 -4.72
CA ARG A 140 8.59 5.59 -4.43
C ARG A 140 8.34 4.59 -3.33
N PHE A 141 8.99 3.43 -3.46
CA PHE A 141 9.03 2.42 -2.41
C PHE A 141 10.45 1.86 -2.24
N PRO A 142 10.92 1.61 -1.00
CA PRO A 142 10.24 1.84 0.27
C PRO A 142 10.46 3.26 0.85
N ASP A 143 9.76 3.61 1.93
CA ASP A 143 9.96 4.86 2.70
C ASP A 143 10.94 4.69 3.89
N ALA A 144 11.36 3.44 4.14
CA ALA A 144 12.41 3.03 5.07
C ALA A 144 13.05 1.71 4.60
N PRO A 145 14.31 1.40 4.98
CA PRO A 145 14.95 0.13 4.60
C PRO A 145 14.09 -1.10 4.95
N THR A 146 14.07 -2.10 4.07
CA THR A 146 13.18 -3.27 4.14
C THR A 146 13.84 -4.58 3.72
N GLU A 147 14.60 -5.18 4.65
CA GLU A 147 15.18 -6.53 4.47
C GLU A 147 14.11 -7.58 4.12
N ARG A 148 12.92 -7.45 4.72
CA ARG A 148 11.78 -8.33 4.42
C ARG A 148 11.30 -8.18 2.98
N GLY A 149 11.27 -6.96 2.46
CA GLY A 149 10.90 -6.70 1.06
C GLY A 149 11.87 -7.37 0.09
N VAL A 150 13.17 -7.25 0.34
CA VAL A 150 14.22 -7.91 -0.46
C VAL A 150 14.02 -9.43 -0.47
N LYS A 151 13.79 -10.03 0.70
CA LYS A 151 13.53 -11.48 0.83
C LYS A 151 12.31 -11.91 0.00
N HIS A 152 11.20 -11.18 0.08
CA HIS A 152 9.96 -11.52 -0.62
C HIS A 152 10.15 -11.43 -2.15
N VAL A 153 10.88 -10.43 -2.65
CA VAL A 153 11.20 -10.31 -4.08
C VAL A 153 12.00 -11.52 -4.58
N ARG A 154 13.03 -11.94 -3.85
CA ARG A 154 13.82 -13.12 -4.21
C ARG A 154 13.03 -14.43 -4.17
N GLU A 155 12.09 -14.54 -3.25
CA GLU A 155 11.18 -15.69 -3.17
C GLU A 155 10.18 -15.73 -4.33
N LEU A 156 9.67 -14.58 -4.77
CA LEU A 156 8.90 -14.47 -5.99
C LEU A 156 9.70 -14.94 -7.20
N ILE A 157 10.95 -14.52 -7.33
CA ILE A 157 11.83 -14.99 -8.41
C ILE A 157 11.97 -16.52 -8.38
N ALA A 158 12.21 -17.08 -7.19
CA ALA A 158 12.37 -18.53 -7.02
C ALA A 158 11.11 -19.31 -7.43
N SER A 159 9.91 -18.74 -7.24
CA SER A 159 8.64 -19.39 -7.56
C SER A 159 8.44 -19.73 -9.03
N MET A 160 9.17 -19.07 -9.94
CA MET A 160 9.12 -19.40 -11.37
C MET A 160 9.56 -20.83 -11.66
N LYS A 161 10.48 -21.38 -10.84
CA LYS A 161 10.95 -22.78 -10.99
C LYS A 161 9.84 -23.80 -10.75
N ASP A 162 8.84 -23.41 -9.97
CA ASP A 162 7.67 -24.25 -9.66
C ASP A 162 6.50 -23.99 -10.63
N GLY A 163 6.73 -23.19 -11.67
CA GLY A 163 5.76 -22.86 -12.72
C GLY A 163 4.71 -21.84 -12.29
N TYR A 164 5.06 -20.92 -11.38
CA TYR A 164 4.23 -19.76 -11.07
C TYR A 164 4.61 -18.57 -11.96
N VAL A 165 3.65 -17.67 -12.19
CA VAL A 165 3.85 -16.34 -12.74
C VAL A 165 3.92 -15.35 -11.57
N PRO A 166 5.12 -14.96 -11.13
CA PRO A 166 5.25 -14.03 -10.01
C PRO A 166 4.90 -12.60 -10.44
N CYS A 167 4.18 -11.91 -9.57
CA CYS A 167 3.76 -10.54 -9.75
C CYS A 167 4.11 -9.74 -8.49
N LEU A 168 4.68 -8.56 -8.69
CA LEU A 168 4.84 -7.56 -7.64
C LEU A 168 3.99 -6.35 -7.99
N LEU A 169 2.96 -6.09 -7.19
CA LEU A 169 1.99 -5.04 -7.43
C LEU A 169 2.13 -3.91 -6.40
N PHE A 170 2.57 -2.75 -6.86
CA PHE A 170 2.63 -1.52 -6.09
C PHE A 170 1.28 -0.81 -6.14
N VAL A 171 0.64 -0.68 -4.98
CA VAL A 171 -0.63 0.03 -4.79
C VAL A 171 -0.31 1.44 -4.31
N ILE A 172 -0.41 2.40 -5.22
CA ILE A 172 -0.17 3.80 -4.97
C ILE A 172 -1.44 4.36 -4.33
N GLN A 173 -1.39 4.61 -3.03
CA GLN A 173 -2.54 4.94 -2.19
C GLN A 173 -2.98 6.42 -2.34
N MET A 174 -2.91 6.92 -3.57
CA MET A 174 -3.26 8.28 -4.00
C MET A 174 -3.43 8.30 -5.52
N ASP A 175 -3.89 9.45 -6.03
CA ASP A 175 -4.08 9.68 -7.46
C ASP A 175 -3.16 10.80 -8.00
N ASP A 176 -3.25 11.04 -9.32
CA ASP A 176 -2.55 12.11 -10.04
C ASP A 176 -1.01 12.04 -9.95
N VAL A 177 -0.43 10.86 -10.17
CA VAL A 177 1.03 10.64 -10.12
C VAL A 177 1.61 10.45 -11.53
N ARG A 178 2.89 10.75 -11.71
CA ARG A 178 3.58 10.66 -13.01
C ARG A 178 4.08 9.25 -13.29
N TYR A 179 4.83 8.68 -12.34
CA TYR A 179 5.42 7.34 -12.46
C TYR A 179 5.90 6.84 -11.09
N PHE A 180 6.14 5.54 -11.01
CA PHE A 180 6.75 4.86 -9.87
C PHE A 180 8.23 4.54 -10.15
N GLU A 181 9.08 4.69 -9.12
CA GLU A 181 10.46 4.20 -9.14
C GLU A 181 10.88 3.61 -7.77
N PRO A 182 11.83 2.65 -7.71
CA PRO A 182 12.36 2.19 -6.44
C PRO A 182 13.12 3.33 -5.74
N ASN A 183 12.93 3.44 -4.42
CA ASN A 183 13.61 4.44 -3.61
C ASN A 183 15.06 4.02 -3.30
N ARG A 184 15.93 4.05 -4.32
CA ARG A 184 17.34 3.64 -4.17
C ARG A 184 18.09 4.45 -3.11
N ALA A 185 17.74 5.72 -2.91
CA ALA A 185 18.36 6.55 -1.87
C ALA A 185 18.06 6.05 -0.44
N THR A 186 16.93 5.37 -0.26
CA THR A 186 16.52 4.81 1.04
C THR A 186 16.93 3.36 1.19
N ASP A 187 16.81 2.56 0.13
CA ASP A 187 17.15 1.14 0.14
C ASP A 187 17.74 0.70 -1.21
N PRO A 188 19.07 0.78 -1.38
CA PRO A 188 19.75 0.31 -2.59
C PRO A 188 19.55 -1.19 -2.85
N GLU A 189 19.51 -2.01 -1.79
CA GLU A 189 19.36 -3.46 -1.92
C GLU A 189 17.97 -3.83 -2.45
N PHE A 190 16.91 -3.14 -1.99
CA PHE A 190 15.58 -3.31 -2.56
C PHE A 190 15.53 -2.89 -4.04
N ALA A 191 16.18 -1.78 -4.40
CA ALA A 191 16.24 -1.33 -5.79
C ALA A 191 16.99 -2.33 -6.69
N ASP A 192 18.07 -2.94 -6.20
CA ASP A 192 18.81 -3.98 -6.92
C ASP A 192 17.97 -5.26 -7.04
N ALA A 193 17.31 -5.71 -5.97
CA ALA A 193 16.42 -6.86 -6.01
C ALA A 193 15.24 -6.66 -6.97
N LEU A 194 14.71 -5.43 -7.08
CA LEU A 194 13.64 -5.12 -8.02
C LEU A 194 14.11 -5.21 -9.48
N ARG A 195 15.35 -4.78 -9.76
CA ARG A 195 15.97 -4.96 -11.08
C ARG A 195 16.24 -6.43 -11.40
N GLU A 196 16.76 -7.20 -10.44
CA GLU A 196 16.91 -8.65 -10.58
C GLU A 196 15.56 -9.32 -10.91
N ALA A 197 14.48 -8.87 -10.28
CA ALA A 197 13.13 -9.39 -10.52
C ALA A 197 12.62 -9.07 -11.93
N GLU A 198 12.82 -7.84 -12.40
CA GLU A 198 12.48 -7.44 -13.77
C GLU A 198 13.23 -8.29 -14.80
N GLU A 199 14.55 -8.42 -14.64
CA GLU A 199 15.41 -9.21 -15.53
C GLU A 199 15.03 -10.71 -15.52
N ALA A 200 14.63 -11.24 -14.37
CA ALA A 200 14.17 -12.62 -14.24
C ALA A 200 12.76 -12.86 -14.83
N GLY A 201 12.00 -11.79 -15.14
CA GLY A 201 10.67 -11.87 -15.76
C GLY A 201 9.49 -11.76 -14.80
N VAL A 202 9.70 -11.31 -13.55
CA VAL A 202 8.62 -10.98 -12.62
C VAL A 202 7.75 -9.87 -13.20
N LYS A 203 6.43 -10.01 -13.10
CA LYS A 203 5.48 -8.98 -13.56
C LYS A 203 5.40 -7.86 -12.52
N ILE A 204 6.07 -6.75 -12.79
CA ILE A 204 6.06 -5.59 -11.90
C ILE A 204 5.00 -4.61 -12.41
N LEU A 205 4.03 -4.33 -11.54
CA LEU A 205 2.87 -3.50 -11.85
C LEU A 205 2.76 -2.39 -10.80
N ALA A 206 2.30 -1.22 -11.21
CA ALA A 206 1.93 -0.15 -10.29
C ALA A 206 0.57 0.41 -10.70
N TYR A 207 -0.30 0.69 -9.73
CA TYR A 207 -1.63 1.24 -9.96
C TYR A 207 -1.94 2.31 -8.92
N THR A 208 -2.56 3.41 -9.35
CA THR A 208 -3.13 4.41 -8.44
C THR A 208 -4.38 3.89 -7.75
N CYS A 209 -4.81 4.64 -6.74
CA CYS A 209 -6.11 4.47 -6.15
C CYS A 209 -6.89 5.77 -6.26
N GLU A 210 -8.18 5.64 -6.57
CA GLU A 210 -9.15 6.67 -6.24
C GLU A 210 -9.33 6.63 -4.71
N VAL A 211 -9.04 7.75 -4.05
CA VAL A 211 -9.14 7.88 -2.60
C VAL A 211 -10.17 8.93 -2.26
N THR A 212 -11.15 8.55 -1.46
CA THR A 212 -12.07 9.47 -0.78
C THR A 212 -11.76 9.45 0.72
N PRO A 213 -12.33 10.37 1.53
CA PRO A 213 -12.16 10.33 2.98
C PRO A 213 -12.46 8.96 3.60
N ASP A 214 -13.41 8.24 3.01
CA ASP A 214 -14.03 7.03 3.51
C ASP A 214 -13.84 5.81 2.60
N SER A 215 -13.08 5.90 1.51
CA SER A 215 -12.88 4.75 0.62
C SER A 215 -11.54 4.79 -0.11
N MET A 216 -11.14 3.61 -0.59
CA MET A 216 -10.00 3.44 -1.49
C MET A 216 -10.30 2.30 -2.45
N THR A 217 -10.12 2.56 -3.75
CA THR A 217 -10.31 1.58 -4.83
C THR A 217 -9.21 1.73 -5.86
N LEU A 218 -8.73 0.60 -6.41
CA LEU A 218 -7.72 0.60 -7.48
C LEU A 218 -8.28 1.29 -8.73
N LYS A 219 -7.48 2.15 -9.37
CA LYS A 219 -7.95 2.98 -10.48
C LYS A 219 -7.23 2.68 -11.79
N GLU A 220 -6.04 3.22 -12.01
CA GLU A 220 -5.36 3.18 -13.30
C GLU A 220 -3.88 2.75 -13.18
N PRO A 221 -3.30 2.11 -14.21
CA PRO A 221 -1.90 1.71 -14.20
C PRO A 221 -0.98 2.93 -14.21
N VAL A 222 0.18 2.77 -13.60
CA VAL A 222 1.25 3.78 -13.52
C VAL A 222 2.51 3.23 -14.16
N GLU A 223 3.23 4.09 -14.89
CA GLU A 223 4.52 3.75 -15.46
C GLU A 223 5.50 3.33 -14.34
N VAL A 224 6.17 2.19 -14.52
CA VAL A 224 7.20 1.69 -13.61
C VAL A 224 8.57 1.93 -14.24
N ARG A 225 9.47 2.59 -13.51
CA ARG A 225 10.86 2.86 -13.91
C ARG A 225 11.82 2.21 -12.92
N ILE A 226 12.67 1.29 -13.36
CA ILE A 226 13.60 0.48 -12.54
C ILE A 226 15.06 0.75 -12.93
#